data_AF-A0A0L9VHA6-F1
#
_entry.id   AF-A0A0L9VHA6-F1
#
_cell.length_a   1.000
_cell.length_b   1.000
_cell.length_c   1.000
_cell.angle_alpha   90.00
_cell.angle_beta   90.00
_cell.angle_gamma   90.00
#
_symmetry.space_group_name_H-M   'P 1'
#
loop_
_entity.id
_entity.type
_entity.pdbx_description
1 polymer ?
#
loop_
_entity_poly.entity_id
_entity_poly.type
_entity_poly.pdbx_seq_one_letter_code
_entity_poly.pdbx_strand_id
1 'polypeptide(L)'
;MASVVTEKVKLLVALLTLQLCFAGYHIVSRLALNIGVSQVVYPVYRNLIALLLLSPFAYVLEKNQRPPLTLSLLVQFFLLALLGITANQGFYLLGLYYASPTFASALQNSVPAITFVLALALRLEEANITRRDGLAKVLGTIASVGGATVITLYKGPPLLHLQMDLAQGDTLEVDQSTKTQNWNWGCIYLLGHCLSWAGWIVFQAPVVKKYPAKLTLTSFTCFFGLIQFLIIAAFAEDDLENWKIQSLEELFIILYAGIIASGVVISLQTWCIQKGGPVFVAVFQPVQTILVAVMAALILGDQLYSGGLIGAILIVLGLYLVLWGKTNEKKVRESSPSLTNPLLKAEEENKEIDAASKDIP
;
A
#
# COMPACT_ATOMS: atom_id res chain seq x y z
N MET A 1 0.30 -12.84 -31.26
CA MET A 1 -0.03 -13.74 -30.13
C MET A 1 0.17 -13.01 -28.80
N ALA A 2 -0.55 -11.89 -28.59
CA ALA A 2 -0.56 -11.16 -27.32
C ALA A 2 -1.97 -11.34 -26.74
N SER A 3 -2.07 -12.10 -25.66
CA SER A 3 -3.32 -12.45 -25.01
C SER A 3 -4.13 -11.21 -24.69
N VAL A 4 -5.42 -11.24 -25.05
CA VAL A 4 -6.44 -10.29 -24.62
C VAL A 4 -6.64 -10.46 -23.11
N VAL A 5 -5.70 -9.94 -22.32
CA VAL A 5 -5.82 -9.92 -20.86
C VAL A 5 -6.79 -8.81 -20.52
N THR A 6 -8.00 -9.20 -20.10
CA THR A 6 -9.04 -8.27 -19.62
C THR A 6 -8.45 -7.35 -18.54
N GLU A 7 -8.81 -6.06 -18.53
CA GLU A 7 -8.33 -5.07 -17.55
C GLU A 7 -8.47 -5.53 -16.09
N LYS A 8 -9.49 -6.34 -15.78
CA LYS A 8 -9.67 -6.97 -14.45
C LYS A 8 -8.50 -7.89 -14.07
N VAL A 9 -8.00 -8.70 -15.01
CA VAL A 9 -6.88 -9.61 -14.77
C VAL A 9 -5.59 -8.81 -14.59
N LYS A 10 -5.36 -7.76 -15.39
CA LYS A 10 -4.21 -6.86 -15.18
C LYS A 10 -4.22 -6.24 -13.78
N LEU A 11 -5.38 -5.81 -13.31
CA LEU A 11 -5.54 -5.23 -11.98
C LEU A 11 -5.28 -6.25 -10.87
N LEU A 12 -5.78 -7.48 -11.00
CA LEU A 12 -5.51 -8.56 -10.05
C LEU A 12 -4.02 -8.92 -10.01
N VAL A 13 -3.38 -9.08 -11.17
CA VAL A 13 -1.94 -9.37 -11.26
C VAL A 13 -1.14 -8.25 -10.60
N ALA A 14 -1.43 -6.99 -10.91
CA ALA A 14 -0.74 -5.85 -10.32
C ALA A 14 -0.90 -5.81 -8.79
N LEU A 15 -2.09 -6.13 -8.25
CA LEU A 15 -2.32 -6.23 -6.82
C LEU A 15 -1.53 -7.39 -6.20
N LEU A 16 -1.54 -8.58 -6.79
CA LEU A 16 -0.77 -9.71 -6.25
C LEU A 16 0.74 -9.43 -6.28
N THR A 17 1.24 -8.84 -7.37
CA THR A 17 2.64 -8.42 -7.49
C THR A 17 3.00 -7.38 -6.43
N LEU A 18 2.16 -6.37 -6.20
CA LEU A 18 2.47 -5.34 -5.21
C LEU A 18 2.49 -5.90 -3.79
N GLN A 19 1.57 -6.83 -3.44
CA GLN A 19 1.57 -7.49 -2.13
C GLN A 19 2.79 -8.39 -1.94
N LEU A 20 3.25 -9.06 -3.01
CA LEU A 20 4.49 -9.85 -2.98
C LEU A 20 5.71 -8.97 -2.71
N CYS A 21 5.83 -7.84 -3.41
CA CYS A 21 6.93 -6.91 -3.22
C CYS A 21 6.90 -6.26 -1.83
N PHE A 22 5.73 -5.91 -1.30
CA PHE A 22 5.60 -5.43 0.07
C PHE A 22 5.92 -6.51 1.11
N ALA A 23 5.56 -7.77 0.88
CA ALA A 23 5.96 -8.87 1.74
C ALA A 23 7.49 -8.99 1.83
N GLY A 24 8.19 -8.93 0.69
CA GLY A 24 9.66 -8.88 0.68
C GLY A 24 10.22 -7.64 1.40
N TYR A 25 9.56 -6.48 1.29
CA TYR A 25 9.97 -5.25 1.98
C TYR A 25 9.92 -5.38 3.50
N HIS A 26 8.97 -6.13 4.06
CA HIS A 26 8.94 -6.39 5.50
C HIS A 26 10.18 -7.14 5.99
N ILE A 27 10.61 -8.16 5.24
CA ILE A 27 11.81 -8.95 5.56
C ILE A 27 13.06 -8.07 5.46
N VAL A 28 13.19 -7.35 4.34
CA VAL A 28 14.32 -6.43 4.08
C VAL A 28 14.40 -5.31 5.13
N SER A 29 13.27 -4.73 5.53
CA SER A 29 13.24 -3.69 6.56
C SER A 29 13.62 -4.24 7.94
N ARG A 30 13.23 -5.48 8.25
CA ARG A 30 13.66 -6.12 9.50
C ARG A 30 15.17 -6.35 9.49
N LEU A 31 15.73 -6.79 8.35
CA LEU A 31 17.17 -6.99 8.19
C LEU A 31 17.93 -5.67 8.34
N ALA A 32 17.46 -4.57 7.73
CA ALA A 32 18.03 -3.23 7.91
C ALA A 32 18.14 -2.84 9.39
N LEU A 33 17.08 -3.03 10.17
CA LEU A 33 17.11 -2.71 11.60
C LEU A 33 18.06 -3.61 12.39
N ASN A 34 18.19 -4.89 12.01
CA ASN A 34 19.09 -5.82 12.68
C ASN A 34 20.58 -5.49 12.43
N ILE A 35 20.93 -5.01 11.24
CA ILE A 35 22.31 -4.59 10.92
C ILE A 35 22.60 -3.14 11.34
N GLY A 36 21.64 -2.46 11.98
CA GLY A 36 21.83 -1.14 12.57
C GLY A 36 21.68 0.04 11.60
N VAL A 37 21.02 -0.12 10.45
CA VAL A 37 20.76 1.01 9.54
C VAL A 37 19.90 2.07 10.24
N SER A 38 20.31 3.34 10.16
CA SER A 38 19.54 4.44 10.75
C SER A 38 18.11 4.50 10.21
N GLN A 39 17.16 4.60 11.13
CA GLN A 39 15.72 4.68 10.85
C GLN A 39 15.32 5.96 10.14
N VAL A 40 16.17 6.99 10.20
CA VAL A 40 15.93 8.30 9.60
C VAL A 40 16.62 8.41 8.24
N VAL A 41 17.87 7.93 8.14
CA VAL A 41 18.64 7.96 6.89
C VAL A 41 18.10 6.94 5.88
N TYR A 42 17.62 5.78 6.33
CA TYR A 42 17.10 4.73 5.45
C TYR A 42 15.95 5.21 4.55
N PRO A 43 14.89 5.88 5.06
CA PRO A 43 13.88 6.53 4.23
C PRO A 43 14.43 7.61 3.28
N VAL A 44 15.48 8.34 3.65
CA VAL A 44 16.11 9.35 2.76
C VAL A 44 16.64 8.67 1.51
N TYR A 45 17.51 7.66 1.66
CA TYR A 45 18.06 6.92 0.52
C TYR A 45 16.97 6.22 -0.28
N ARG A 46 16.03 5.56 0.39
CA ARG A 46 14.88 4.89 -0.23
C ARG A 46 14.11 5.83 -1.17
N ASN A 47 13.78 7.04 -0.72
CA ASN A 47 12.99 7.98 -1.52
C ASN A 47 13.83 8.73 -2.56
N LEU A 48 15.12 8.96 -2.31
CA LEU A 48 16.05 9.50 -3.31
C LEU A 48 16.18 8.54 -4.51
N ILE A 49 16.41 7.25 -4.25
CA ILE A 49 16.54 6.24 -5.31
C ILE A 49 15.24 6.13 -6.10
N ALA A 50 14.10 6.09 -5.42
CA ALA A 50 12.79 6.06 -6.08
C ALA A 50 12.57 7.30 -6.96
N LEU A 51 12.94 8.49 -6.48
CA LEU A 51 12.84 9.73 -7.24
C LEU A 51 13.73 9.70 -8.48
N LEU A 52 14.99 9.29 -8.34
CA LEU A 52 15.93 9.17 -9.46
C LEU A 52 15.45 8.14 -10.50
N LEU A 53 14.86 7.04 -10.04
CA LEU A 53 14.26 6.05 -10.92
C LEU A 53 13.05 6.61 -11.66
N LEU A 54 12.08 7.21 -10.96
CA LEU A 54 10.78 7.55 -11.54
C LEU A 54 10.79 8.84 -12.37
N SER A 55 11.58 9.84 -11.97
CA SER A 55 11.62 11.15 -12.64
C SER A 55 11.86 11.09 -14.17
N PRO A 56 12.83 10.31 -14.70
CA PRO A 56 13.03 10.21 -16.14
C PRO A 56 11.84 9.57 -16.86
N PHE A 57 11.26 8.49 -16.31
CA PHE A 57 10.07 7.86 -16.90
C PHE A 57 8.85 8.78 -16.83
N ALA A 58 8.66 9.48 -15.71
CA ALA A 58 7.61 10.46 -15.57
C ALA A 58 7.74 11.57 -16.62
N TYR A 59 8.96 12.07 -16.88
CA TYR A 59 9.20 13.09 -17.90
C TYR A 59 8.91 12.56 -19.31
N VAL A 60 9.47 11.41 -19.68
CA VAL A 60 9.36 10.90 -21.05
C VAL A 60 7.94 10.40 -21.37
N LEU A 61 7.33 9.64 -20.46
CA LEU A 61 6.05 8.96 -20.71
C LEU A 61 4.82 9.85 -20.47
N GLU A 62 4.91 10.84 -19.57
CA GLU A 62 3.74 11.61 -19.15
C GLU A 62 3.83 13.10 -19.51
N LYS A 63 4.88 13.59 -20.19
CA LYS A 63 5.03 15.03 -20.54
C LYS A 63 3.79 15.66 -21.17
N ASN A 64 3.07 14.92 -22.02
CA ASN A 64 1.90 15.41 -22.75
C ASN A 64 0.57 15.20 -21.98
N GLN A 65 0.61 14.52 -20.83
CA GLN A 65 -0.59 14.12 -20.06
C GLN A 65 -0.71 14.89 -18.74
N ARG A 66 0.20 15.85 -18.47
CA ARG A 66 0.27 16.61 -17.22
C ARG A 66 -0.64 17.82 -17.26
N PRO A 67 -1.64 17.90 -16.37
CA PRO A 67 -2.31 19.17 -16.08
C PRO A 67 -1.32 20.23 -15.59
N PRO A 68 -1.65 21.52 -15.70
CA PRO A 68 -0.82 22.58 -15.12
C PRO A 68 -0.71 22.39 -13.61
N LEU A 69 0.51 22.54 -13.09
CA LEU A 69 0.76 22.49 -11.65
C LEU A 69 0.23 23.77 -11.01
N THR A 70 -0.71 23.60 -10.08
CA THR A 70 -1.22 24.69 -9.24
C THR A 70 -0.68 24.55 -7.83
N LEU A 71 -0.64 25.64 -7.05
CA LEU A 71 -0.24 25.59 -5.65
C LEU A 71 -1.11 24.61 -4.84
N SER A 72 -2.41 24.54 -5.14
CA SER A 72 -3.32 23.57 -4.50
C SER A 72 -2.91 22.12 -4.76
N LEU A 73 -2.47 21.79 -5.97
CA LEU A 73 -1.95 20.45 -6.29
C LEU A 73 -0.62 20.17 -5.59
N LEU A 74 0.29 21.15 -5.53
CA LEU A 74 1.56 20.99 -4.81
C LEU A 74 1.33 20.74 -3.32
N VAL A 75 0.39 21.44 -2.69
CA VAL A 75 0.00 21.20 -1.29
C VAL A 75 -0.58 19.78 -1.14
N GLN A 76 -1.43 19.33 -2.06
CA GLN A 76 -1.96 17.96 -2.03
C GLN A 76 -0.84 16.91 -2.18
N PHE A 77 0.16 17.15 -3.04
CA PHE A 77 1.32 16.25 -3.19
C PHE A 77 2.19 16.23 -1.93
N PHE A 78 2.41 17.39 -1.31
CA PHE A 78 3.10 17.49 -0.03
C PHE A 78 2.38 16.72 1.08
N LEU A 79 1.05 16.83 1.15
CA LEU A 79 0.23 16.09 2.12
C LEU A 79 0.21 14.58 1.83
N LEU A 80 0.19 14.18 0.56
CA LEU A 80 0.35 12.77 0.18
C LEU A 80 1.72 12.23 0.60
N ALA A 81 2.78 13.01 0.47
CA ALA A 81 4.10 12.65 0.93
C ALA A 81 4.16 12.55 2.46
N LEU A 82 3.53 13.51 3.17
CA LEU A 82 3.47 13.50 4.63
C LEU A 82 2.79 12.23 5.14
N LEU A 83 1.64 11.86 4.56
CA LEU A 83 0.91 10.65 4.95
C LEU A 83 1.63 9.38 4.50
N GLY A 84 1.96 9.28 3.21
CA GLY A 84 2.38 8.02 2.56
C GLY A 84 3.86 7.70 2.65
N ILE A 85 4.70 8.72 2.83
CA ILE A 85 6.16 8.59 2.94
C ILE A 85 6.57 8.87 4.37
N THR A 86 6.43 10.09 4.86
CA THR A 86 7.02 10.51 6.14
C THR A 86 6.39 9.82 7.34
N ALA A 87 5.09 10.00 7.56
CA ALA A 87 4.38 9.38 8.66
C ALA A 87 4.33 7.86 8.50
N ASN A 88 3.92 7.37 7.33
CA ASN A 88 3.80 5.93 7.08
C ASN A 88 5.13 5.18 7.23
N GLN A 89 6.23 5.63 6.61
CA GLN A 89 7.53 4.92 6.69
C GLN A 89 8.21 5.14 8.04
N GLY A 90 8.18 6.37 8.58
CA GLY A 90 8.82 6.68 9.86
C GLY A 90 8.16 5.92 11.01
N PHE A 91 6.83 5.97 11.09
CA PHE A 91 6.09 5.21 12.11
C PHE A 91 6.22 3.70 11.95
N TYR A 92 6.36 3.19 10.71
CA TYR A 92 6.64 1.77 10.51
C TYR A 92 7.99 1.35 11.09
N LEU A 93 9.05 2.10 10.80
CA LEU A 93 10.41 1.78 11.26
C LEU A 93 10.53 1.90 12.78
N LEU A 94 10.02 2.99 13.36
CA LEU A 94 9.95 3.17 14.82
C LEU A 94 9.08 2.09 15.47
N GLY A 95 7.94 1.78 14.88
CA GLY A 95 7.05 0.71 15.34
C GLY A 95 7.74 -0.66 15.33
N LEU A 96 8.47 -0.99 14.26
CA LEU A 96 9.20 -2.25 14.12
C LEU A 96 10.44 -2.34 15.02
N TYR A 97 10.99 -1.20 15.42
CA TYR A 97 12.07 -1.11 16.40
C TYR A 97 11.60 -1.44 17.82
N TYR A 98 10.46 -0.86 18.24
CA TYR A 98 9.93 -1.02 19.59
C TYR A 98 8.99 -2.22 19.79
N ALA A 99 8.38 -2.73 18.71
CA ALA A 99 7.47 -3.86 18.74
C ALA A 99 7.94 -5.02 17.86
N SER A 100 7.27 -6.17 17.99
CA SER A 100 7.62 -7.35 17.20
C SER A 100 7.09 -7.23 15.76
N PRO A 101 7.77 -7.82 14.77
CA PRO A 101 7.26 -7.90 13.40
C PRO A 101 5.88 -8.56 13.31
N THR A 102 5.62 -9.56 14.15
CA THR A 102 4.32 -10.23 14.27
C THR A 102 3.24 -9.25 14.72
N PHE A 103 3.51 -8.42 15.73
CA PHE A 103 2.54 -7.43 16.19
C PHE A 103 2.29 -6.32 15.18
N ALA A 104 3.35 -5.84 14.50
CA ALA A 104 3.23 -4.91 13.38
C ALA A 104 2.34 -5.47 12.27
N SER A 105 2.55 -6.73 11.88
CA SER A 105 1.73 -7.41 10.89
C SER A 105 0.27 -7.58 11.35
N ALA A 106 0.05 -7.90 12.63
CA ALA A 106 -1.30 -8.04 13.19
C ALA A 106 -2.07 -6.72 13.08
N LEU A 107 -1.42 -5.61 13.45
CA LEU A 107 -2.05 -4.30 13.46
C LEU A 107 -2.31 -3.79 12.03
N GLN A 108 -1.39 -4.04 11.10
CA GLN A 108 -1.59 -3.70 9.68
C GLN A 108 -2.80 -4.39 9.04
N ASN A 109 -3.23 -5.54 9.56
CA ASN A 109 -4.46 -6.18 9.10
C ASN A 109 -5.71 -5.31 9.35
N SER A 110 -5.62 -4.26 10.18
CA SER A 110 -6.71 -3.29 10.37
C SER A 110 -6.79 -2.22 9.26
N VAL A 111 -5.74 -2.03 8.44
CA VAL A 111 -5.68 -0.98 7.40
C VAL A 111 -6.85 -1.06 6.41
N PRO A 112 -7.31 -2.22 5.92
CA PRO A 112 -8.48 -2.31 5.05
C PRO A 112 -9.77 -1.79 5.71
N ALA A 113 -9.96 -2.11 7.01
CA ALA A 113 -11.13 -1.66 7.76
C ALA A 113 -11.08 -0.13 7.99
N ILE A 114 -9.92 0.40 8.38
CA ILE A 114 -9.70 1.85 8.53
C ILE A 114 -9.92 2.56 7.19
N THR A 115 -9.37 2.02 6.09
CA THR A 115 -9.54 2.55 4.73
C THR A 115 -11.02 2.61 4.35
N PHE A 116 -11.79 1.57 4.65
CA PHE A 116 -13.22 1.54 4.37
C PHE A 116 -13.96 2.64 5.12
N VAL A 117 -13.72 2.80 6.42
CA VAL A 117 -14.34 3.85 7.25
C VAL A 117 -13.99 5.25 6.73
N LEU A 118 -12.71 5.50 6.42
CA LEU A 118 -12.27 6.78 5.86
C LEU A 118 -12.88 7.06 4.47
N ALA A 119 -12.97 6.04 3.61
CA ALA A 119 -13.58 6.17 2.30
C ALA A 119 -15.09 6.48 2.40
N LEU A 120 -15.79 5.94 3.40
CA LEU A 120 -17.18 6.30 3.70
C LEU A 120 -17.32 7.72 4.20
N ALA A 121 -16.48 8.14 5.16
CA ALA A 121 -16.49 9.50 5.69
C ALA A 121 -16.27 10.55 4.59
N LEU A 122 -15.40 10.25 3.61
CA LEU A 122 -15.12 11.11 2.47
C LEU A 122 -16.04 10.90 1.26
N ARG A 123 -17.08 10.05 1.39
CA ARG A 123 -18.04 9.72 0.32
C ARG A 123 -17.37 9.22 -0.97
N LEU A 124 -16.23 8.54 -0.85
CA LEU A 124 -15.52 7.89 -1.96
C LEU A 124 -16.05 6.47 -2.23
N GLU A 125 -16.77 5.89 -1.27
CA GLU A 125 -17.45 4.61 -1.38
C GLU A 125 -18.88 4.76 -0.83
N GLU A 126 -19.85 4.03 -1.40
CA GLU A 126 -21.21 3.96 -0.88
C GLU A 126 -21.40 2.61 -0.17
N ALA A 127 -21.48 2.61 1.16
CA ALA A 127 -21.86 1.43 1.93
C ALA A 127 -23.38 1.38 2.06
N ASN A 128 -24.07 0.91 1.03
CA ASN A 128 -25.44 0.51 1.20
C ASN A 128 -25.51 -0.89 1.81
N ILE A 129 -25.44 -1.00 3.14
CA ILE A 129 -25.50 -2.28 3.88
C ILE A 129 -26.86 -2.98 3.67
N THR A 130 -27.90 -2.25 3.27
CA THR A 130 -29.20 -2.84 2.92
C THR A 130 -29.17 -3.58 1.57
N ARG A 131 -28.22 -3.25 0.69
CA ARG A 131 -28.04 -3.90 -0.62
C ARG A 131 -27.05 -5.06 -0.51
N ARG A 132 -27.34 -6.17 -1.20
CA ARG A 132 -26.55 -7.42 -1.09
C ARG A 132 -25.07 -7.25 -1.48
N ASP A 133 -24.78 -6.40 -2.45
CA ASP A 133 -23.41 -6.06 -2.87
C ASP A 133 -22.67 -5.21 -1.82
N GLY A 134 -23.35 -4.27 -1.16
CA GLY A 134 -22.78 -3.49 -0.07
C GLY A 134 -22.46 -4.36 1.15
N LEU A 135 -23.41 -5.21 1.55
CA LEU A 135 -23.21 -6.19 2.63
C LEU A 135 -22.05 -7.14 2.34
N ALA A 136 -21.93 -7.65 1.11
CA ALA A 136 -20.83 -8.53 0.72
C ALA A 136 -19.45 -7.84 0.81
N LYS A 137 -19.35 -6.55 0.48
CA LYS A 137 -18.10 -5.78 0.63
C LYS A 137 -17.68 -5.66 2.10
N VAL A 138 -18.64 -5.39 2.99
CA VAL A 138 -18.38 -5.29 4.44
C VAL A 138 -17.97 -6.64 5.03
N LEU A 139 -18.78 -7.69 4.79
CA LEU A 139 -18.50 -9.03 5.29
C LEU A 139 -17.19 -9.59 4.72
N GLY A 140 -16.90 -9.32 3.44
CA GLY A 140 -15.64 -9.70 2.82
C GLY A 140 -14.43 -9.03 3.44
N THR A 141 -14.54 -7.74 3.78
CA THR A 141 -13.49 -7.00 4.50
C THR A 141 -13.28 -7.59 5.89
N ILE A 142 -14.35 -7.84 6.65
CA ILE A 142 -14.28 -8.44 7.99
C ILE A 142 -13.62 -9.83 7.94
N ALA A 143 -14.02 -10.67 6.98
CA ALA A 143 -13.45 -12.01 6.80
C ALA A 143 -11.96 -11.95 6.44
N SER A 144 -11.55 -11.00 5.59
CA SER A 144 -10.15 -10.85 5.17
C SER A 144 -9.25 -10.36 6.31
N VAL A 145 -9.69 -9.32 7.03
CA VAL A 145 -9.01 -8.79 8.22
C VAL A 145 -8.95 -9.83 9.34
N GLY A 146 -10.05 -10.53 9.58
CA GLY A 146 -10.14 -11.62 10.55
C GLY A 146 -9.20 -12.77 10.20
N GLY A 147 -9.17 -13.17 8.92
CA GLY A 147 -8.27 -14.20 8.42
C GLY A 147 -6.80 -13.87 8.67
N ALA A 148 -6.35 -12.66 8.31
CA ALA A 148 -4.97 -12.27 8.56
C ALA A 148 -4.64 -12.14 10.07
N THR A 149 -5.60 -11.71 10.88
CA THR A 149 -5.47 -11.74 12.35
C THR A 149 -5.29 -13.16 12.88
N VAL A 150 -6.04 -14.15 12.35
CA VAL A 150 -5.87 -15.57 12.71
C VAL A 150 -4.48 -16.08 12.33
N ILE A 151 -3.98 -15.80 11.11
CA ILE A 151 -2.61 -16.18 10.71
C ILE A 151 -1.58 -15.65 11.73
N THR A 152 -1.79 -14.42 12.20
CA THR A 152 -0.80 -13.72 13.01
C THR A 152 -0.84 -14.14 14.49
N LEU A 153 -2.03 -14.37 15.04
CA LEU A 153 -2.21 -14.60 16.48
C LEU A 153 -2.45 -16.06 16.87
N TYR A 154 -2.87 -16.91 15.92
CA TYR A 154 -3.17 -18.31 16.19
C TYR A 154 -2.18 -19.22 15.45
N LYS A 155 -1.31 -19.90 16.21
CA LYS A 155 -0.40 -20.92 15.65
C LYS A 155 -1.13 -22.26 15.45
N GLY A 156 -1.74 -22.85 16.48
CA GLY A 156 -2.28 -24.21 16.34
C GLY A 156 -1.18 -25.25 16.04
N PRO A 157 -1.51 -26.52 15.71
CA PRO A 157 -0.51 -27.54 15.40
C PRO A 157 0.28 -27.25 14.10
N PRO A 158 1.56 -27.66 14.03
CA PRO A 158 2.36 -27.55 12.81
C PRO A 158 1.80 -28.47 11.72
N LEU A 159 1.69 -27.95 10.50
CA LEU A 159 1.15 -28.67 9.34
C LEU A 159 2.25 -29.27 8.46
N LEU A 160 3.41 -28.63 8.40
CA LEU A 160 4.55 -29.04 7.60
C LEU A 160 5.79 -29.09 8.50
N HIS A 161 6.33 -30.29 8.71
CA HIS A 161 7.69 -30.45 9.20
C HIS A 161 8.65 -30.20 8.02
N LEU A 162 8.85 -28.93 7.68
CA LEU A 162 9.93 -28.56 6.76
C LEU A 162 11.23 -28.70 7.55
N GLN A 163 11.82 -29.88 7.53
CA GLN A 163 13.05 -30.18 8.25
C GLN A 163 14.22 -29.63 7.42
N MET A 164 14.48 -28.33 7.52
CA MET A 164 15.78 -27.77 7.19
C MET A 164 16.53 -27.59 8.51
N ASP A 165 17.56 -28.41 8.72
CA ASP A 165 18.54 -28.28 9.80
C ASP A 165 19.38 -27.00 9.56
N LEU A 166 18.77 -25.83 9.76
CA LEU A 166 19.47 -24.58 9.92
C LEU A 166 19.50 -24.30 11.40
N ALA A 167 20.70 -24.35 11.97
CA ALA A 167 20.99 -24.17 13.38
C ALA A 167 20.11 -23.08 13.99
N GLN A 168 19.35 -23.44 15.03
CA GLN A 168 18.72 -22.49 15.93
C GLN A 168 19.81 -21.59 16.49
N GLY A 169 19.96 -20.39 15.91
CA GLY A 169 20.73 -19.32 16.51
C GLY A 169 20.06 -18.95 17.81
N ASP A 170 20.83 -18.98 18.89
CA ASP A 170 20.41 -18.65 20.25
C ASP A 170 19.49 -17.42 20.26
N THR A 171 18.28 -17.60 20.79
CA THR A 171 17.42 -16.48 21.16
C THR A 171 18.13 -15.74 22.29
N LEU A 172 18.85 -14.67 21.95
CA LEU A 172 19.38 -13.71 22.92
C LEU A 172 18.22 -13.22 23.79
N GLU A 173 18.19 -13.65 25.05
CA GLU A 173 17.28 -13.13 26.06
C GLU A 173 17.63 -11.67 26.33
N VAL A 174 16.94 -10.77 25.63
CA VAL A 174 17.00 -9.33 25.93
C VAL A 174 16.07 -9.04 27.10
N ASP A 175 16.68 -8.46 28.14
CA ASP A 175 16.16 -8.08 29.45
C ASP A 175 14.67 -7.63 29.47
N GLN A 176 13.87 -8.28 30.33
CA GLN A 176 12.41 -8.11 30.41
C GLN A 176 11.98 -6.76 31.03
N SER A 177 12.88 -6.06 31.72
CA SER A 177 12.54 -4.85 32.49
C SER A 177 12.33 -3.59 31.62
N THR A 178 13.04 -3.48 30.50
CA THR A 178 12.96 -2.34 29.55
C THR A 178 11.89 -2.52 28.45
N LYS A 179 11.32 -3.72 28.34
CA LYS A 179 10.40 -4.10 27.26
C LYS A 179 9.02 -3.45 27.40
N THR A 180 8.53 -3.24 28.62
CA THR A 180 7.14 -2.79 28.87
C THR A 180 6.92 -1.29 28.60
N GLN A 181 7.89 -0.43 28.95
CA GLN A 181 7.78 1.03 28.73
C GLN A 181 7.91 1.41 27.25
N ASN A 182 8.74 0.66 26.51
CA ASN A 182 9.00 0.88 25.09
C ASN A 182 7.94 0.24 24.18
N TRP A 183 7.30 -0.86 24.62
CA TRP A 183 6.22 -1.51 23.87
C TRP A 183 5.03 -0.59 23.57
N ASN A 184 4.66 0.29 24.53
CA ASN A 184 3.58 1.26 24.33
C ASN A 184 3.88 2.23 23.17
N TRP A 185 5.13 2.68 23.03
CA TRP A 185 5.55 3.48 21.89
C TRP A 185 5.47 2.69 20.59
N GLY A 186 5.87 1.41 20.60
CA GLY A 186 5.64 0.50 19.48
C GLY A 186 4.19 0.45 19.03
N CYS A 187 3.24 0.32 19.97
CA CYS A 187 1.80 0.36 19.68
C CYS A 187 1.36 1.69 19.05
N ILE A 188 1.77 2.82 19.65
CA ILE A 188 1.41 4.16 19.16
C ILE A 188 1.93 4.39 17.74
N TYR A 189 3.20 4.07 17.49
CA TYR A 189 3.79 4.21 16.16
C TYR A 189 3.12 3.28 15.15
N LEU A 190 2.88 2.00 15.48
CA LEU A 190 2.20 1.10 14.55
C LEU A 190 0.75 1.53 14.26
N LEU A 191 0.03 2.09 15.24
CA LEU A 191 -1.29 2.69 15.00
C LEU A 191 -1.18 3.90 14.05
N GLY A 192 -0.22 4.79 14.30
CA GLY A 192 0.09 5.92 13.42
C GLY A 192 0.41 5.47 12.00
N HIS A 193 1.20 4.41 11.85
CA HIS A 193 1.50 3.77 10.56
C HIS A 193 0.23 3.29 9.85
N CYS A 194 -0.65 2.55 10.52
CA CYS A 194 -1.89 2.04 9.92
C CYS A 194 -2.83 3.17 9.50
N LEU A 195 -2.99 4.20 10.35
CA LEU A 195 -3.79 5.39 10.05
C LEU A 195 -3.22 6.17 8.86
N SER A 196 -1.90 6.36 8.83
CA SER A 196 -1.21 7.08 7.75
C SER A 196 -1.31 6.33 6.42
N TRP A 197 -1.16 5.00 6.43
CA TRP A 197 -1.30 4.18 5.23
C TRP A 197 -2.73 4.21 4.69
N ALA A 198 -3.74 4.02 5.54
CA ALA A 198 -5.14 4.12 5.15
C ALA A 198 -5.47 5.53 4.61
N GLY A 199 -5.06 6.57 5.34
CA GLY A 199 -5.23 7.97 4.95
C GLY A 199 -4.57 8.27 3.60
N TRP A 200 -3.38 7.73 3.36
CA TRP A 200 -2.68 7.87 2.09
C TRP A 200 -3.44 7.22 0.94
N ILE A 201 -3.85 5.95 1.07
CA ILE A 201 -4.62 5.23 0.03
C ILE A 201 -5.90 6.00 -0.32
N VAL A 202 -6.64 6.45 0.70
CA VAL A 202 -7.92 7.15 0.52
C VAL A 202 -7.73 8.54 -0.07
N PHE A 203 -6.78 9.33 0.44
CA PHE A 203 -6.51 10.68 -0.06
C PHE A 203 -5.88 10.67 -1.46
N GLN A 204 -5.16 9.62 -1.83
CA GLN A 204 -4.58 9.47 -3.15
C GLN A 204 -5.64 9.35 -4.26
N ALA A 205 -6.80 8.77 -3.97
CA ALA A 205 -7.88 8.56 -4.94
C ALA A 205 -8.42 9.86 -5.58
N PRO A 206 -8.83 10.90 -4.83
CA PRO A 206 -9.25 12.16 -5.44
C PRO A 206 -8.10 12.92 -6.09
N VAL A 207 -6.87 12.80 -5.59
CA VAL A 207 -5.70 13.51 -6.17
C VAL A 207 -5.32 12.93 -7.53
N VAL A 208 -5.25 11.60 -7.67
CA VAL A 208 -4.95 10.94 -8.97
C VAL A 208 -6.07 11.15 -10.00
N LYS A 209 -7.29 11.48 -9.55
CA LYS A 209 -8.38 11.91 -10.44
C LYS A 209 -8.16 13.33 -10.98
N LYS A 210 -7.65 14.24 -10.15
CA LYS A 210 -7.32 15.63 -10.56
C LYS A 210 -6.04 15.69 -11.38
N TYR A 211 -5.06 14.83 -11.09
CA TYR A 211 -3.77 14.78 -11.74
C TYR A 211 -3.46 13.34 -12.22
N PRO A 212 -3.88 12.98 -13.45
CA PRO A 212 -3.86 11.59 -13.92
C PRO A 212 -2.48 11.07 -14.36
N ALA A 213 -1.45 11.92 -14.34
CA ALA A 213 -0.04 11.57 -14.58
C ALA A 213 0.54 10.90 -13.31
N LYS A 214 0.48 9.56 -13.28
CA LYS A 214 0.73 8.71 -12.11
C LYS A 214 2.21 8.70 -11.71
N LEU A 215 3.11 8.51 -12.67
CA LEU A 215 4.54 8.47 -12.38
C LEU A 215 5.03 9.84 -11.90
N THR A 216 4.47 10.91 -12.46
CA THR A 216 4.73 12.29 -12.05
C THR A 216 4.18 12.55 -10.65
N LEU A 217 2.96 12.12 -10.34
CA LEU A 217 2.38 12.19 -8.99
C LEU A 217 3.26 11.45 -7.96
N THR A 218 3.67 10.23 -8.28
CA THR A 218 4.55 9.43 -7.41
C THR A 218 5.92 10.09 -7.25
N SER A 219 6.50 10.64 -8.32
CA SER A 219 7.78 11.37 -8.26
C SER A 219 7.69 12.59 -7.34
N PHE A 220 6.63 13.40 -7.45
CA PHE A 220 6.42 14.52 -6.53
C PHE A 220 6.21 14.07 -5.09
N THR A 221 5.51 12.95 -4.89
CA THR A 221 5.32 12.37 -3.56
C THR A 221 6.66 11.93 -2.95
N CYS A 222 7.53 11.28 -3.73
CA CYS A 222 8.89 10.93 -3.31
C CYS A 222 9.77 12.16 -3.07
N PHE A 223 9.66 13.20 -3.91
CA PHE A 223 10.39 14.45 -3.76
C PHE A 223 10.05 15.19 -2.47
N PHE A 224 8.75 15.41 -2.20
CA PHE A 224 8.34 16.05 -0.95
C PHE A 224 8.65 15.18 0.27
N GLY A 225 8.52 13.85 0.14
CA GLY A 225 8.88 12.93 1.23
C GLY A 225 10.37 12.94 1.54
N LEU A 226 11.21 13.02 0.51
CA LEU A 226 12.65 13.20 0.65
C LEU A 226 12.98 14.50 1.39
N ILE A 227 12.37 15.63 1.01
CA ILE A 227 12.55 16.91 1.72
C ILE A 227 12.12 16.80 3.19
N GLN A 228 10.95 16.22 3.44
CA GLN A 228 10.43 16.05 4.81
C GLN A 228 11.37 15.20 5.67
N PHE A 229 11.90 14.09 5.14
CA PHE A 229 12.87 13.26 5.87
C PHE A 229 14.24 13.92 6.01
N LEU A 230 14.71 14.70 5.03
CA LEU A 230 15.95 15.48 5.18
C LEU A 230 15.82 16.52 6.29
N ILE A 231 14.65 17.18 6.41
CA ILE A 231 14.38 18.10 7.51
C ILE A 231 14.40 17.34 8.84
N ILE A 232 13.74 16.18 8.93
CA ILE A 232 13.77 15.35 10.16
C ILE A 232 15.20 14.93 10.49
N ALA A 233 15.96 14.48 9.50
CA ALA A 233 17.35 14.04 9.68
C ALA A 233 18.25 15.16 10.21
N ALA A 234 18.04 16.40 9.76
CA ALA A 234 18.79 17.55 10.25
C ALA A 234 18.61 17.82 11.77
N PHE A 235 17.55 17.28 12.40
CA PHE A 235 17.31 17.42 13.84
C PHE A 235 17.44 16.11 14.62
N ALA A 236 17.32 14.96 13.96
CA ALA A 236 17.24 13.66 14.59
C ALA A 236 18.47 12.78 14.32
N GLU A 237 19.34 13.16 13.38
CA GLU A 237 20.52 12.39 12.99
C GLU A 237 21.77 13.30 12.97
N ASP A 238 22.40 13.41 14.14
CA ASP A 238 23.61 14.21 14.33
C ASP A 238 24.89 13.45 13.94
N ASP A 239 24.85 12.12 13.89
CA ASP A 239 26.01 11.29 13.58
C ASP A 239 26.18 11.07 12.07
N LEU A 240 27.24 11.66 11.51
CA LEU A 240 27.56 11.53 10.09
C LEU A 240 27.98 10.10 9.69
N GLU A 241 28.39 9.25 10.63
CA GLU A 241 28.70 7.85 10.32
C GLU A 241 27.45 7.06 9.90
N ASN A 242 26.27 7.43 10.40
CA ASN A 242 24.99 6.81 10.02
C ASN A 242 24.58 7.11 8.57
N TRP A 243 25.24 8.06 7.90
CA TRP A 243 25.05 8.34 6.48
C TRP A 243 25.93 7.50 5.58
N LYS A 244 26.98 6.87 6.11
CA LYS A 244 27.87 6.01 5.32
C LYS A 244 27.24 4.63 5.19
N ILE A 245 27.13 4.16 3.95
CA ILE A 245 26.74 2.78 3.67
C ILE A 245 27.95 1.89 4.04
N GLN A 246 27.78 1.05 5.06
CA GLN A 246 28.87 0.32 5.70
C GLN A 246 29.13 -1.05 5.04
N SER A 247 28.15 -1.60 4.33
CA SER A 247 28.25 -2.93 3.74
C SER A 247 27.51 -3.07 2.40
N LEU A 248 27.88 -4.10 1.64
CA LEU A 248 27.18 -4.47 0.40
C LEU A 248 25.75 -4.97 0.69
N GLU A 249 25.56 -5.63 1.84
CA GLU A 249 24.24 -6.06 2.32
C GLU A 249 23.32 -4.87 2.55
N GLU A 250 23.80 -3.85 3.27
CA GLU A 250 23.07 -2.59 3.47
C GLU A 250 22.70 -1.93 2.14
N LEU A 251 23.64 -1.89 1.18
CA LEU A 251 23.38 -1.35 -0.15
C LEU A 251 22.22 -2.09 -0.85
N PHE A 252 22.21 -3.42 -0.83
CA PHE A 252 21.14 -4.20 -1.46
C PHE A 252 19.78 -3.97 -0.81
N ILE A 253 19.75 -3.84 0.52
CA ILE A 253 18.53 -3.52 1.27
C ILE A 253 17.98 -2.16 0.84
N ILE A 254 18.84 -1.13 0.80
CA ILE A 254 18.49 0.23 0.39
C ILE A 254 17.99 0.24 -1.08
N LEU A 255 18.67 -0.49 -1.98
CA LEU A 255 18.27 -0.60 -3.39
C LEU A 255 16.91 -1.28 -3.55
N TYR A 256 16.67 -2.39 -2.86
CA TYR A 256 15.36 -3.07 -2.89
C TYR A 256 14.25 -2.13 -2.39
N ALA A 257 14.49 -1.44 -1.27
CA ALA A 257 13.54 -0.50 -0.70
C ALA A 257 13.23 0.66 -1.65
N GLY A 258 14.25 1.24 -2.29
CA GLY A 258 14.10 2.38 -3.18
C GLY A 258 13.50 2.00 -4.53
N ILE A 259 14.08 1.01 -5.22
CA ILE A 259 13.67 0.62 -6.58
C ILE A 259 12.32 -0.12 -6.54
N ILE A 260 12.23 -1.18 -5.74
CA ILE A 260 11.07 -2.07 -5.75
C ILE A 260 9.96 -1.47 -4.89
N ALA A 261 10.21 -1.28 -3.59
CA ALA A 261 9.14 -0.92 -2.65
C ALA A 261 8.64 0.52 -2.80
N SER A 262 9.51 1.48 -3.16
CA SER A 262 9.09 2.86 -3.42
C SER A 262 8.83 3.14 -4.90
N GLY A 263 9.78 2.82 -5.79
CA GLY A 263 9.66 3.13 -7.20
C GLY A 263 8.52 2.36 -7.88
N VAL A 264 8.64 1.03 -7.93
CA VAL A 264 7.71 0.17 -8.66
C VAL A 264 6.37 0.05 -7.92
N VAL A 265 6.39 -0.32 -6.64
CA VAL A 265 5.18 -0.66 -5.90
C VAL A 265 4.27 0.55 -5.69
N ILE A 266 4.80 1.73 -5.34
CA ILE A 266 3.95 2.92 -5.15
C ILE A 266 3.34 3.37 -6.48
N SER A 267 4.08 3.26 -7.59
CA SER A 267 3.54 3.55 -8.93
C SER A 267 2.40 2.58 -9.29
N LEU A 268 2.58 1.28 -9.03
CA LEU A 268 1.54 0.28 -9.23
C LEU A 268 0.34 0.51 -8.31
N GLN A 269 0.56 0.83 -7.03
CA GLN A 269 -0.50 1.17 -6.08
C GLN A 269 -1.31 2.36 -6.60
N THR A 270 -0.64 3.41 -7.06
CA THR A 270 -1.29 4.60 -7.64
C THR A 270 -2.18 4.23 -8.83
N TRP A 271 -1.68 3.37 -9.72
CA TRP A 271 -2.44 2.85 -10.85
C TRP A 271 -3.64 2.00 -10.40
N CYS A 272 -3.44 1.10 -9.43
CA CYS A 272 -4.49 0.25 -8.87
C CYS A 272 -5.59 1.08 -8.18
N ILE A 273 -5.23 2.14 -7.45
CA ILE A 273 -6.20 3.05 -6.81
C ILE A 273 -7.01 3.78 -7.87
N GLN A 274 -6.36 4.28 -8.93
CA GLN A 274 -7.06 4.94 -10.04
C GLN A 274 -8.08 4.01 -10.73
N LYS A 275 -7.73 2.72 -10.91
CA LYS A 275 -8.57 1.76 -11.65
C LYS A 275 -9.61 1.03 -10.79
N GLY A 276 -9.24 0.67 -9.56
CA GLY A 276 -10.05 -0.15 -8.65
C GLY A 276 -10.71 0.61 -7.49
N GLY A 277 -10.20 1.80 -7.18
CA GLY A 277 -10.58 2.59 -6.01
C GLY A 277 -9.83 2.19 -4.74
N PRO A 278 -9.79 3.07 -3.73
CA PRO A 278 -8.95 2.91 -2.53
C PRO A 278 -9.31 1.67 -1.70
N VAL A 279 -10.60 1.43 -1.46
CA VAL A 279 -11.09 0.26 -0.71
C VAL A 279 -10.70 -1.05 -1.40
N PHE A 280 -10.75 -1.09 -2.73
CA PHE A 280 -10.42 -2.30 -3.47
C PHE A 280 -8.95 -2.67 -3.32
N VAL A 281 -8.06 -1.68 -3.36
CA VAL A 281 -6.62 -1.90 -3.16
C VAL A 281 -6.33 -2.35 -1.73
N ALA A 282 -6.94 -1.70 -0.73
CA ALA A 282 -6.70 -2.03 0.67
C ALA A 282 -7.13 -3.45 1.03
N VAL A 283 -8.26 -3.95 0.53
CA VAL A 283 -8.74 -5.32 0.83
C VAL A 283 -7.77 -6.41 0.36
N PHE A 284 -6.81 -6.13 -0.53
CA PHE A 284 -5.75 -7.07 -0.90
C PHE A 284 -4.57 -7.12 0.08
N GLN A 285 -4.44 -6.17 1.00
CA GLN A 285 -3.33 -6.14 1.97
C GLN A 285 -3.21 -7.42 2.82
N PRO A 286 -4.30 -8.07 3.29
CA PRO A 286 -4.22 -9.36 3.96
C PRO A 286 -3.47 -10.47 3.19
N VAL A 287 -3.43 -10.40 1.84
CA VAL A 287 -2.63 -11.32 1.03
C VAL A 287 -1.13 -11.18 1.33
N GLN A 288 -0.67 -9.96 1.63
CA GLN A 288 0.70 -9.70 2.05
C GLN A 288 1.08 -10.55 3.27
N THR A 289 0.18 -10.68 4.26
CA THR A 289 0.41 -11.50 5.46
C THR A 289 0.62 -12.97 5.14
N ILE A 290 -0.14 -13.52 4.17
CA ILE A 290 0.07 -14.89 3.67
C ILE A 290 1.45 -15.00 3.02
N LEU A 291 1.80 -14.04 2.15
CA LEU A 291 3.07 -14.07 1.41
C LEU A 291 4.27 -13.93 2.34
N VAL A 292 4.20 -13.10 3.37
CA VAL A 292 5.23 -13.00 4.42
C VAL A 292 5.39 -14.34 5.15
N ALA A 293 4.28 -14.97 5.57
CA ALA A 293 4.34 -16.27 6.25
C ALA A 293 4.96 -17.37 5.38
N VAL A 294 4.61 -17.41 4.08
CA VAL A 294 5.19 -18.36 3.13
C VAL A 294 6.68 -18.09 2.90
N MET A 295 7.07 -16.82 2.71
CA MET A 295 8.49 -16.47 2.56
C MET A 295 9.28 -16.78 3.83
N ALA A 296 8.73 -16.54 5.01
CA ALA A 296 9.36 -16.89 6.28
C ALA A 296 9.60 -18.40 6.38
N ALA A 297 8.60 -19.21 6.01
CA ALA A 297 8.75 -20.66 6.00
C ALA A 297 9.79 -21.15 4.98
N LEU A 298 9.84 -20.57 3.79
CA LEU A 298 10.75 -21.00 2.72
C LEU A 298 12.19 -20.51 2.90
N ILE A 299 12.38 -19.30 3.41
CA ILE A 299 13.69 -18.64 3.51
C ILE A 299 14.31 -18.86 4.89
N LEU A 300 13.52 -18.75 5.96
CA LEU A 300 13.99 -18.88 7.33
C LEU A 300 13.77 -20.30 7.91
N GLY A 301 13.04 -21.17 7.20
CA GLY A 301 12.73 -22.51 7.70
C GLY A 301 11.63 -22.55 8.76
N ASP A 302 10.85 -21.47 8.91
CA ASP A 302 9.76 -21.42 9.89
C ASP A 302 8.69 -22.48 9.60
N GLN A 303 8.15 -23.09 10.66
CA GLN A 303 7.06 -24.04 10.52
C GLN A 303 5.76 -23.34 10.14
N LEU A 304 5.06 -23.88 9.15
CA LEU A 304 3.69 -23.48 8.84
C LEU A 304 2.72 -24.16 9.80
N TYR A 305 1.86 -23.32 10.35
CA TYR A 305 0.98 -23.60 11.46
C TYR A 305 -0.48 -23.67 10.98
N SER A 306 -1.34 -24.47 11.63
CA SER A 306 -2.71 -24.67 11.17
C SER A 306 -3.56 -23.40 11.15
N GLY A 307 -3.26 -22.45 12.02
CA GLY A 307 -3.88 -21.13 11.97
C GLY A 307 -3.53 -20.33 10.72
N GLY A 308 -2.35 -20.57 10.13
CA GLY A 308 -1.98 -20.04 8.82
C GLY A 308 -2.92 -20.51 7.71
N LEU A 309 -3.28 -21.79 7.69
CA LEU A 309 -4.20 -22.35 6.71
C LEU A 309 -5.63 -21.81 6.89
N ILE A 310 -6.13 -21.79 8.12
CA ILE A 310 -7.48 -21.26 8.43
C ILE A 310 -7.56 -19.79 8.03
N GLY A 311 -6.57 -18.99 8.41
CA GLY A 311 -6.52 -17.58 8.08
C GLY A 311 -6.41 -17.32 6.57
N ALA A 312 -5.62 -18.13 5.84
CA ALA A 312 -5.53 -18.03 4.38
C ALA A 312 -6.88 -18.30 3.69
N ILE A 313 -7.62 -19.32 4.13
CA ILE A 313 -8.97 -19.62 3.62
C ILE A 313 -9.91 -18.43 3.85
N LEU A 314 -9.90 -17.86 5.07
CA LEU A 314 -10.72 -16.69 5.41
C LEU A 314 -10.37 -15.46 4.54
N ILE A 315 -9.09 -15.24 4.25
CA ILE A 315 -8.64 -14.15 3.35
C ILE A 315 -9.18 -14.35 1.93
N VAL A 316 -9.05 -15.55 1.38
CA VAL A 316 -9.55 -15.87 0.03
C VAL A 316 -11.07 -15.71 -0.07
N LEU A 317 -11.81 -16.22 0.92
CA LEU A 317 -13.26 -16.04 1.00
C LEU A 317 -13.65 -14.56 1.12
N GLY A 318 -12.93 -13.80 1.96
CA GLY A 318 -13.15 -12.38 2.12
C GLY A 318 -12.95 -11.58 0.83
N LEU A 319 -11.84 -11.85 0.14
CA LEU A 319 -11.53 -11.25 -1.17
C LEU A 319 -12.60 -11.57 -2.21
N TYR A 320 -13.05 -12.83 -2.27
CA TYR A 320 -14.11 -13.26 -3.17
C TYR A 320 -15.41 -12.46 -2.95
N LEU A 321 -15.83 -12.30 -1.68
CA LEU A 321 -17.03 -11.53 -1.35
C LEU A 321 -16.92 -10.06 -1.76
N VAL A 322 -15.77 -9.42 -1.56
CA VAL A 322 -15.54 -8.02 -1.97
C VAL A 322 -15.54 -7.89 -3.50
N LEU A 323 -14.87 -8.79 -4.21
CA LEU A 323 -14.84 -8.83 -5.68
C LEU A 323 -16.25 -9.04 -6.27
N TRP A 324 -17.02 -9.96 -5.68
CA TRP A 324 -18.40 -10.23 -6.07
C TRP A 324 -19.29 -9.01 -5.82
N GLY A 325 -19.19 -8.39 -4.64
CA GLY A 325 -19.90 -7.16 -4.30
C GLY A 325 -19.61 -6.04 -5.29
N LYS A 326 -18.34 -5.75 -5.57
CA LYS A 326 -17.96 -4.72 -6.57
C LYS A 326 -18.46 -5.06 -7.99
N THR A 327 -18.44 -6.33 -8.37
CA THR A 327 -18.91 -6.74 -9.70
C THR A 327 -20.42 -6.51 -9.85
N ASN A 328 -21.19 -6.82 -8.80
CA ASN A 328 -22.63 -6.60 -8.81
C ASN A 328 -23.01 -5.12 -8.70
N GLU A 329 -22.29 -4.34 -7.90
CA GLU A 329 -22.47 -2.89 -7.85
C GLU A 329 -22.30 -2.25 -9.24
N LYS A 330 -21.25 -2.63 -9.98
CA LYS A 330 -21.03 -2.13 -11.35
C LYS A 330 -22.18 -2.51 -12.29
N LYS A 331 -22.63 -3.76 -12.26
CA LYS A 331 -23.79 -4.21 -13.06
C LYS A 331 -25.04 -3.39 -12.76
N VAL A 332 -25.30 -3.12 -11.48
CA VAL A 332 -26.45 -2.30 -11.06
C VAL A 332 -26.32 -0.85 -11.57
N ARG A 333 -25.14 -0.25 -11.46
CA ARG A 333 -24.89 1.11 -11.99
C ARG A 333 -25.03 1.19 -13.51
N GLU A 334 -24.63 0.15 -14.23
CA GLU A 334 -24.78 0.07 -15.70
C GLU A 334 -26.23 -0.21 -16.12
N SER A 335 -27.00 -0.95 -15.31
CA SER A 335 -28.42 -1.26 -15.59
C SER A 335 -29.40 -0.16 -15.19
N SER A 336 -29.00 0.77 -14.33
CA SER A 336 -29.80 1.95 -13.95
C SER A 336 -29.45 3.10 -14.91
N PRO A 337 -30.27 3.42 -15.93
CA PRO A 337 -30.01 4.58 -16.76
C PRO A 337 -30.22 5.81 -15.89
N SER A 338 -29.13 6.48 -15.51
CA SER A 338 -29.25 7.83 -14.96
C SER A 338 -29.98 8.70 -15.99
N LEU A 339 -31.01 9.44 -15.55
CA LEU A 339 -31.80 10.39 -16.36
C LEU A 339 -30.96 11.49 -17.03
N THR A 340 -29.66 11.52 -16.80
CA THR A 340 -28.67 12.45 -17.37
C THR A 340 -28.10 12.03 -18.73
N ASN A 341 -28.18 10.74 -19.10
CA ASN A 341 -27.62 10.26 -20.38
C ASN A 341 -28.30 10.81 -21.65
N PRO A 342 -29.63 11.00 -21.70
CA PRO A 342 -30.27 11.60 -22.87
C PRO A 342 -29.94 13.09 -23.02
N LEU A 343 -29.77 13.81 -21.90
CA LEU A 343 -29.51 15.25 -21.92
C LEU A 343 -28.06 15.59 -22.28
N LEU A 344 -27.08 14.80 -21.81
CA LEU A 344 -25.68 14.96 -22.22
C LEU A 344 -25.46 14.59 -23.69
N LYS A 345 -26.14 13.54 -24.19
CA LYS A 345 -26.13 13.22 -25.62
C LYS A 345 -26.78 14.30 -26.48
N ALA A 346 -27.90 14.88 -26.01
CA ALA A 346 -28.54 16.00 -26.70
C ALA A 346 -27.69 17.29 -26.67
N GLU A 347 -26.91 17.51 -25.59
CA GLU A 347 -25.94 18.63 -25.51
C GLU A 347 -24.69 18.41 -26.38
N GLU A 348 -24.23 17.16 -26.52
CA GLU A 348 -23.12 16.81 -27.42
C GLU A 348 -23.54 16.86 -28.90
N GLU A 349 -24.73 16.34 -29.25
CA GLU A 349 -25.29 16.47 -30.61
C GLU A 349 -25.55 17.93 -30.98
N ASN A 350 -26.08 18.76 -30.07
CA ASN A 350 -26.26 20.19 -30.35
C ASN A 350 -24.92 20.94 -30.52
N LYS A 351 -23.87 20.55 -29.78
CA LYS A 351 -22.53 21.15 -29.95
C LYS A 351 -21.85 20.71 -31.25
N GLU A 352 -22.08 19.49 -31.72
CA GLU A 352 -21.58 19.02 -33.02
C GLU A 352 -22.31 19.69 -34.19
N ILE A 353 -23.63 19.93 -34.07
CA ILE A 353 -24.42 20.66 -35.07
C ILE A 353 -24.01 22.14 -35.12
N ASP A 354 -23.79 22.79 -33.97
CA ASP A 354 -23.31 24.17 -33.90
C ASP A 354 -21.88 24.34 -34.43
N ALA A 355 -21.02 23.34 -34.25
CA ALA A 355 -19.67 23.33 -34.81
C ALA A 355 -19.71 23.14 -36.35
N ALA A 356 -20.55 22.24 -36.85
CA ALA A 356 -20.70 22.00 -38.29
C ALA A 356 -21.35 23.18 -39.05
N SER A 357 -22.20 23.98 -38.41
CA SER A 357 -22.82 25.16 -39.04
C SER A 357 -21.86 26.36 -39.20
N LYS A 358 -20.75 26.39 -38.46
CA LYS A 358 -19.72 27.45 -38.54
C LYS A 358 -18.68 27.22 -39.64
N ASP A 359 -18.68 26.04 -40.28
CA ASP A 359 -17.73 25.65 -41.32
C ASP A 359 -18.33 25.64 -42.74
N ILE A 360 -19.50 26.27 -42.95
CA ILE A 360 -20.05 26.50 -44.29
C ILE A 360 -19.72 27.96 -44.69
N PRO A 361 -18.98 28.19 -45.79
CA PRO A 361 -18.33 29.47 -46.12
C PRO A 361 -19.29 30.62 -46.47
#